data_AF-A0A965ELQ9-F1
#
_entry.id   AF-A0A965ELQ9-F1
#
_cell.length_a   1.000
_cell.length_b   1.000
_cell.length_c   1.000
_cell.angle_alpha   90.00
_cell.angle_beta   90.00
_cell.angle_gamma   90.00
#
_symmetry.space_group_name_H-M   'P 1'
#
loop_
_entity.id
_entity.type
_entity.pdbx_description
1 polymer ?
#
loop_
_entity_poly.entity_id
_entity_poly.type
_entity_poly.pdbx_seq_one_letter_code
_entity_poly.pdbx_strand_id
1 'polypeptide(L)'
;GKSDGKITPRLDLDLIDDVVIHELVHFQQRYASDNSLLAQSIREGSADFLCELVTGTHANQDIYQYGNAHERELWNEFKTRMDKADWSGWLYYQRDKSRPKDLGYWMGYKISKAYYDKASDKSIAIKEMLTIQDFKKFLADSGYVGGID
;
A
#
# COMPACT_ATOMS: atom_id res chain seq x y z
N GLY A 1 -3.84 23.26 -9.62
CA GLY A 1 -4.63 24.25 -8.84
C GLY A 1 -4.51 25.62 -9.47
N LYS A 2 -5.57 26.44 -9.42
CA LYS A 2 -5.49 27.88 -9.71
C LYS A 2 -5.71 28.64 -8.41
N SER A 3 -4.75 29.50 -8.07
CA SER A 3 -4.99 30.88 -7.68
C SER A 3 -3.66 31.65 -7.74
N ASP A 4 -3.72 32.78 -8.42
CA ASP A 4 -2.82 33.95 -8.36
C ASP A 4 -1.39 33.80 -8.89
N GLY A 5 -1.27 33.90 -10.23
CA GLY A 5 -0.14 34.56 -10.90
C GLY A 5 1.19 33.81 -11.01
N LYS A 6 1.45 32.79 -10.18
CA LYS A 6 2.53 31.82 -10.38
C LYS A 6 2.04 30.44 -10.00
N ILE A 7 1.94 29.54 -10.98
CA ILE A 7 1.69 28.12 -10.72
C ILE A 7 2.91 27.61 -9.97
N THR A 8 2.79 27.45 -8.65
CA THR A 8 3.75 26.69 -7.85
C THR A 8 3.05 25.38 -7.52
N PRO A 9 3.32 24.30 -8.26
CA PRO A 9 2.77 22.99 -7.92
C PRO A 9 3.12 22.67 -6.46
N ARG A 10 2.15 22.17 -5.68
CA ARG A 10 2.42 21.63 -4.34
C ARG A 10 3.17 20.30 -4.40
N LEU A 11 3.16 19.65 -5.56
CA LEU A 11 3.82 18.39 -5.85
C LEU A 11 5.13 18.68 -6.59
N ASP A 12 6.19 17.95 -6.26
CA ASP A 12 7.38 17.94 -7.10
C ASP A 12 7.00 17.46 -8.52
N LEU A 13 7.50 18.14 -9.55
CA LEU A 13 7.19 17.79 -10.93
C LEU A 13 7.68 16.38 -11.26
N ASP A 14 8.75 15.93 -10.61
CA ASP A 14 9.34 14.61 -10.79
C ASP A 14 8.46 13.49 -10.21
N LEU A 15 7.44 13.81 -9.40
CA LEU A 15 6.52 12.85 -8.78
C LEU A 15 5.16 12.79 -9.48
N ILE A 16 4.96 13.55 -10.57
CA ILE A 16 3.66 13.60 -11.26
C ILE A 16 3.26 12.23 -11.78
N ASP A 17 4.17 11.50 -12.41
CA ASP A 17 3.87 10.19 -13.00
C ASP A 17 3.45 9.20 -11.92
N ASP A 18 4.19 9.14 -10.81
CA ASP A 18 3.87 8.22 -9.71
C ASP A 18 2.50 8.53 -9.09
N VAL A 19 2.18 9.81 -8.85
CA VAL A 19 0.88 10.21 -8.31
C VAL A 19 -0.24 9.92 -9.30
N VAL A 20 -0.07 10.20 -10.59
CA VAL A 20 -1.09 9.96 -11.60
C VAL A 20 -1.38 8.46 -11.72
N ILE A 21 -0.34 7.62 -11.74
CA ILE A 21 -0.52 6.18 -11.86
C ILE A 21 -1.13 5.59 -10.57
N HIS A 22 -0.70 6.03 -9.39
CA HIS A 22 -1.30 5.62 -8.11
C HIS A 22 -2.81 5.88 -8.06
N GLU A 23 -3.22 7.10 -8.38
CA GLU A 23 -4.64 7.49 -8.38
C GLU A 23 -5.42 6.79 -9.51
N LEU A 24 -4.78 6.52 -10.65
CA LEU A 24 -5.38 5.72 -11.71
C LEU A 24 -5.63 4.28 -11.24
N VAL A 25 -4.72 3.68 -10.47
CA VAL A 25 -4.94 2.35 -9.88
C VAL A 25 -6.15 2.39 -8.96
N HIS A 26 -6.28 3.40 -8.10
CA HIS A 26 -7.49 3.56 -7.27
C HIS A 26 -8.78 3.63 -8.08
N PHE A 27 -8.78 4.33 -9.21
CA PHE A 27 -9.94 4.37 -10.10
C PHE A 27 -10.31 2.99 -10.67
N GLN A 28 -9.32 2.12 -10.86
CA GLN A 28 -9.49 0.77 -11.40
C GLN A 28 -9.86 -0.26 -10.33
N GLN A 29 -9.58 0.00 -9.04
CA GLN A 29 -9.91 -0.89 -7.94
C GLN A 29 -11.43 -1.08 -7.79
N ARG A 30 -11.91 -2.32 -7.99
CA ARG A 30 -13.31 -2.73 -7.83
C ARG A 30 -13.45 -3.63 -6.61
N TYR A 31 -13.27 -3.04 -5.43
CA TYR A 31 -13.26 -3.79 -4.17
C TYR A 31 -14.64 -3.90 -3.52
N ALA A 32 -14.81 -4.97 -2.73
CA ALA A 32 -15.89 -5.04 -1.75
C ALA A 32 -15.74 -3.92 -0.71
N SER A 33 -16.86 -3.47 -0.15
CA SER A 33 -16.85 -2.49 0.94
C SER A 33 -16.30 -3.14 2.21
N ASP A 34 -15.13 -2.68 2.64
CA ASP A 34 -14.47 -3.12 3.86
C ASP A 34 -13.67 -1.93 4.42
N ASN A 35 -13.87 -1.62 5.69
CA ASN A 35 -13.24 -0.49 6.38
C ASN A 35 -12.13 -0.92 7.33
N SER A 36 -11.74 -2.20 7.30
CA SER A 36 -10.67 -2.74 8.13
C SER A 36 -9.32 -2.12 7.76
N LEU A 37 -8.41 -2.09 8.74
CA LEU A 37 -7.03 -1.68 8.50
C LEU A 37 -6.37 -2.55 7.41
N LEU A 38 -6.70 -3.84 7.33
CA LEU A 38 -6.24 -4.73 6.27
C LEU A 38 -6.67 -4.24 4.89
N ALA A 39 -7.97 -4.01 4.71
CA ALA A 39 -8.53 -3.59 3.43
C ALA A 39 -7.96 -2.25 2.99
N GLN A 40 -7.87 -1.29 3.91
CA GLN A 40 -7.34 0.03 3.59
C GLN A 40 -5.83 -0.01 3.30
N SER A 41 -5.07 -0.81 4.04
CA SER A 41 -3.64 -1.00 3.76
C SER A 41 -3.42 -1.62 2.39
N ILE A 42 -4.15 -2.69 2.04
CA ILE A 42 -4.06 -3.32 0.71
C ILE A 42 -4.50 -2.34 -0.39
N ARG A 43 -5.54 -1.53 -0.16
CA ARG A 43 -5.99 -0.53 -1.13
C ARG A 43 -4.88 0.45 -1.51
N GLU A 44 -4.22 1.01 -0.50
CA GLU A 44 -3.12 1.96 -0.71
C GLU A 44 -1.85 1.26 -1.23
N GLY A 45 -1.45 0.17 -0.59
CA GLY A 45 -0.20 -0.52 -0.93
C GLY A 45 -0.23 -1.27 -2.27
N SER A 46 -1.39 -1.74 -2.74
CA SER A 46 -1.50 -2.28 -4.10
C SER A 46 -1.44 -1.19 -5.16
N ALA A 47 -1.88 0.04 -4.86
CA ALA A 47 -1.69 1.18 -5.74
C ALA A 47 -0.20 1.56 -5.85
N ASP A 48 0.52 1.63 -4.72
CA ASP A 48 1.98 1.81 -4.72
C ASP A 48 2.69 0.70 -5.54
N PHE A 49 2.32 -0.56 -5.32
CA PHE A 49 2.97 -1.69 -5.99
C PHE A 49 2.73 -1.70 -7.50
N LEU A 50 1.48 -1.52 -7.93
CA LEU A 50 1.17 -1.47 -9.36
C LEU A 50 1.74 -0.22 -10.02
N CYS A 51 1.86 0.88 -9.29
CA CYS A 51 2.59 2.07 -9.74
C CYS A 51 4.05 1.75 -10.02
N GLU A 52 4.76 1.12 -9.07
CA GLU A 52 6.15 0.69 -9.26
C GLU A 52 6.32 -0.27 -10.44
N LEU A 53 5.39 -1.21 -10.65
CA LEU A 53 5.45 -2.11 -11.81
C LEU A 53 5.37 -1.36 -13.15
N VAL A 54 4.70 -0.20 -13.19
CA VAL A 54 4.52 0.62 -14.40
C VAL A 54 5.66 1.62 -14.57
N THR A 55 6.03 2.33 -13.52
CA THR A 55 6.98 3.45 -13.59
C THR A 55 8.42 3.00 -13.36
N GLY A 56 8.63 1.86 -12.69
CA GLY A 56 9.94 1.42 -12.22
C GLY A 56 10.46 2.24 -11.03
N THR A 57 9.68 3.21 -10.54
CA THR A 57 10.02 4.04 -9.39
C THR A 57 9.46 3.42 -8.11
N HIS A 58 10.26 3.42 -7.06
CA HIS A 58 9.84 2.89 -5.77
C HIS A 58 9.27 4.01 -4.88
N ALA A 59 8.22 3.68 -4.13
CA ALA A 59 7.59 4.57 -3.17
C ALA A 59 8.56 4.98 -2.04
N ASN A 60 8.14 5.97 -1.25
CA ASN A 60 8.89 6.67 -0.19
C ASN A 60 9.96 5.81 0.51
N GLN A 61 11.24 6.04 0.18
CA GLN A 61 12.37 5.24 0.67
C GLN A 61 12.45 5.15 2.21
N ASP A 62 12.09 6.21 2.94
CA ASP A 62 12.20 6.23 4.41
C ASP A 62 11.22 5.23 5.06
N ILE A 63 9.99 5.15 4.55
CA ILE A 63 8.98 4.20 5.03
C ILE A 63 9.46 2.77 4.77
N TYR A 64 10.04 2.50 3.59
CA TYR A 64 10.50 1.17 3.21
C TYR A 64 11.75 0.74 3.97
N GLN A 65 12.71 1.64 4.19
CA GLN A 65 13.89 1.36 5.00
C GLN A 65 13.49 0.97 6.42
N TYR A 66 12.65 1.76 7.07
CA TYR A 66 12.14 1.43 8.41
C TYR A 66 11.29 0.15 8.38
N GLY A 67 10.35 0.05 7.45
CA GLY A 67 9.44 -1.08 7.31
C GLY A 67 10.20 -2.41 7.19
N ASN A 68 11.20 -2.46 6.31
CA ASN A 68 12.04 -3.64 6.13
C ASN A 68 12.89 -3.95 7.38
N ALA A 69 13.44 -2.93 8.04
CA ALA A 69 14.22 -3.13 9.27
C ALA A 69 13.37 -3.64 10.46
N HIS A 70 12.06 -3.34 10.45
CA HIS A 70 11.12 -3.65 11.52
C HIS A 70 10.00 -4.64 11.09
N GLU A 71 10.19 -5.37 9.98
CA GLU A 71 9.12 -6.10 9.28
C GLU A 71 8.36 -7.07 10.21
N ARG A 72 9.11 -7.86 11.00
CA ARG A 72 8.53 -8.84 11.93
C ARG A 72 7.74 -8.19 13.08
N GLU A 73 8.27 -7.09 13.63
CA GLU A 73 7.61 -6.34 14.71
C GLU A 73 6.31 -5.71 14.21
N LEU A 74 6.38 -5.02 13.08
CA LEU A 74 5.24 -4.39 12.43
C LEU A 74 4.17 -5.42 12.06
N TRP A 75 4.56 -6.56 11.51
CA TRP A 75 3.62 -7.64 11.20
C TRP A 75 2.90 -8.17 12.43
N ASN A 76 3.62 -8.40 13.53
CA ASN A 76 3.02 -8.86 14.77
C ASN A 76 2.03 -7.85 15.35
N GLU A 77 2.35 -6.55 15.32
CA GLU A 77 1.41 -5.50 15.71
C GLU A 77 0.19 -5.50 14.78
N PHE A 78 0.42 -5.50 13.46
CA PHE A 78 -0.61 -5.41 12.43
C PHE A 78 -1.67 -6.50 12.57
N LYS A 79 -1.26 -7.77 12.74
CA LYS A 79 -2.19 -8.90 12.93
C LYS A 79 -3.21 -8.69 14.06
N THR A 80 -2.82 -8.01 15.13
CA THR A 80 -3.72 -7.76 16.28
C THR A 80 -4.75 -6.66 16.01
N ARG A 81 -4.57 -5.90 14.92
CA ARG A 81 -5.36 -4.71 14.59
C ARG A 81 -6.01 -4.76 13.21
N MET A 82 -5.52 -5.61 12.31
CA MET A 82 -5.85 -5.59 10.87
C MET A 82 -7.36 -5.71 10.58
N ASP A 83 -8.13 -6.37 11.45
CA ASP A 83 -9.58 -6.54 11.32
C ASP A 83 -10.40 -5.34 11.83
N LYS A 84 -9.75 -4.35 12.45
CA LYS A 84 -10.43 -3.20 13.07
C LYS A 84 -10.55 -2.05 12.08
N ALA A 85 -11.59 -1.24 12.26
CA ALA A 85 -11.80 0.01 11.52
C ALA A 85 -10.98 1.21 12.08
N ASP A 86 -10.08 0.96 13.03
CA ASP A 86 -9.17 1.98 13.56
C ASP A 86 -7.83 1.92 12.83
N TRP A 87 -7.53 2.97 12.07
CA TRP A 87 -6.30 3.09 11.29
C TRP A 87 -5.21 3.92 11.99
N SER A 88 -5.46 4.37 13.23
CA SER A 88 -4.59 5.31 13.93
C SER A 88 -3.17 4.77 14.08
N GLY A 89 -2.17 5.54 13.63
CA GLY A 89 -0.76 5.14 13.67
C GLY A 89 -0.33 4.22 12.52
N TRP A 90 -1.25 3.83 11.63
CA TRP A 90 -0.95 3.06 10.42
C TRP A 90 -1.19 3.85 9.14
N LEU A 91 -2.27 4.64 9.07
CA LEU A 91 -2.66 5.40 7.88
C LEU A 91 -3.09 6.83 8.24
N TYR A 92 -2.67 7.79 7.41
CA TYR A 92 -3.03 9.21 7.35
C TYR A 92 -2.71 10.09 8.56
N TYR A 93 -2.86 9.56 9.77
CA TYR A 93 -2.60 10.28 11.00
C TYR A 93 -1.67 9.49 11.92
N GLN A 94 -0.69 10.19 12.47
CA GLN A 94 0.27 9.61 13.38
C GLN A 94 0.63 10.61 14.48
N ARG A 95 0.47 10.15 15.73
CA ARG A 95 0.83 10.92 16.93
C ARG A 95 2.27 10.66 17.39
N ASP A 96 2.71 9.42 17.26
CA ASP A 96 4.05 8.99 17.65
C ASP A 96 5.05 9.34 16.54
N LYS A 97 6.05 10.18 16.81
CA LYS A 97 7.05 10.58 15.81
C LYS A 97 8.28 9.67 15.75
N SER A 98 8.31 8.59 16.53
CA SER A 98 9.46 7.66 16.60
C SER A 98 9.54 6.71 15.40
N ARG A 99 8.46 6.57 14.63
CA ARG A 99 8.38 5.74 13.41
C ARG A 99 7.84 6.55 12.23
N PRO A 100 8.02 6.10 10.97
CA PRO A 100 7.42 6.77 9.83
C PRO A 100 5.90 6.72 9.83
N LYS A 101 5.31 7.69 9.13
CA LYS A 101 3.89 7.76 8.84
C LYS A 101 3.53 6.77 7.74
N ASP A 102 2.25 6.41 7.68
CA ASP A 102 1.68 5.69 6.54
C ASP A 102 2.30 4.29 6.32
N LEU A 103 2.78 3.64 7.39
CA LEU A 103 3.29 2.25 7.35
C LEU A 103 2.24 1.22 6.90
N GLY A 104 0.95 1.57 6.89
CA GLY A 104 -0.09 0.76 6.26
C GLY A 104 0.09 0.63 4.73
N TYR A 105 0.63 1.66 4.05
CA TYR A 105 0.98 1.58 2.63
C TYR A 105 2.03 0.50 2.41
N TRP A 106 3.12 0.57 3.18
CA TRP A 106 4.20 -0.43 3.15
C TRP A 106 3.69 -1.84 3.44
N MET A 107 2.85 -2.02 4.46
CA MET A 107 2.29 -3.34 4.79
C MET A 107 1.44 -3.89 3.64
N GLY A 108 0.55 -3.06 3.08
CA GLY A 108 -0.27 -3.45 1.93
C GLY A 108 0.54 -3.75 0.68
N TYR A 109 1.62 -3.01 0.45
CA TYR A 109 2.55 -3.24 -0.64
C TYR A 109 3.20 -4.61 -0.49
N LYS A 110 3.72 -4.94 0.70
CA LYS A 110 4.40 -6.22 0.94
C LYS A 110 3.46 -7.41 0.74
N ILE A 111 2.20 -7.30 1.17
CA ILE A 111 1.16 -8.31 0.92
C ILE A 111 0.88 -8.45 -0.57
N SER A 112 0.69 -7.31 -1.27
CA SER A 112 0.37 -7.28 -2.70
C SER A 112 1.50 -7.84 -3.55
N LYS A 113 2.75 -7.48 -3.23
CA LYS A 113 3.95 -7.99 -3.87
C LYS A 113 4.13 -9.49 -3.61
N ALA A 114 3.93 -9.97 -2.39
CA ALA A 114 4.00 -11.40 -2.09
C ALA A 114 2.98 -12.22 -2.91
N TYR A 115 1.75 -11.70 -3.04
CA TYR A 115 0.73 -12.30 -3.89
C TYR A 115 1.17 -12.36 -5.36
N TYR A 116 1.65 -11.23 -5.89
CA TYR A 116 2.15 -11.15 -7.25
C TYR A 116 3.32 -12.10 -7.50
N ASP A 117 4.32 -12.12 -6.62
CA ASP A 117 5.53 -12.94 -6.74
C ASP A 117 5.20 -14.43 -6.76
N LYS A 118 4.26 -14.87 -5.91
CA LYS A 118 3.81 -16.26 -5.81
C LYS A 118 2.98 -16.71 -7.02
N ALA A 119 2.27 -15.81 -7.69
CA ALA A 119 1.42 -16.15 -8.82
C ALA A 119 2.25 -16.62 -10.04
N SER A 120 1.83 -17.72 -10.67
CA SER A 120 2.45 -18.20 -11.92
C SER A 120 2.10 -17.32 -13.11
N ASP A 121 0.86 -16.80 -13.15
CA ASP A 121 0.40 -15.85 -14.16
C ASP A 121 0.26 -14.46 -13.55
N LYS A 122 1.17 -13.57 -13.94
CA LYS A 122 1.22 -12.19 -13.44
C LYS A 122 0.05 -11.33 -13.90
N SER A 123 -0.53 -11.62 -15.06
CA SER A 123 -1.66 -10.87 -15.60
C SER A 123 -2.93 -11.19 -14.82
N ILE A 124 -3.12 -12.47 -14.46
CA ILE A 124 -4.21 -12.89 -13.58
C ILE A 124 -4.02 -12.26 -12.18
N ALA A 125 -2.80 -12.28 -11.64
CA ALA A 125 -2.52 -11.70 -10.33
C ALA A 125 -2.87 -10.20 -10.23
N ILE A 126 -2.52 -9.41 -11.25
CA ILE A 126 -2.87 -7.99 -11.32
C ILE A 126 -4.39 -7.81 -11.37
N LYS A 127 -5.08 -8.61 -12.18
CA LYS A 127 -6.54 -8.54 -12.27
C LYS A 127 -7.21 -8.85 -10.93
N GLU A 128 -6.78 -9.91 -10.27
CA GLU A 128 -7.31 -10.32 -8.96
C GLU A 128 -7.01 -9.27 -7.89
N MET A 129 -5.81 -8.69 -7.90
CA MET A 129 -5.41 -7.59 -7.03
C MET A 129 -6.27 -6.33 -7.23
N LEU A 130 -6.76 -6.07 -8.44
CA LEU A 130 -7.66 -4.93 -8.73
C LEU A 130 -9.14 -5.22 -8.41
N THR A 131 -9.52 -6.48 -8.16
CA THR A 131 -10.93 -6.88 -7.98
C THR A 131 -11.19 -7.66 -6.69
N ILE A 132 -10.38 -7.44 -5.64
CA ILE A 132 -10.46 -8.13 -4.35
C ILE A 132 -11.85 -8.00 -3.73
N GLN A 133 -12.50 -9.14 -3.47
CA GLN A 133 -13.80 -9.21 -2.76
C GLN A 133 -13.68 -9.74 -1.33
N ASP A 134 -12.56 -10.38 -1.01
CA ASP A 134 -12.26 -10.90 0.33
C ASP A 134 -10.78 -10.61 0.64
N PHE A 135 -10.54 -9.59 1.46
CA PHE A 135 -9.21 -9.14 1.81
C PHE A 135 -8.46 -10.14 2.70
N LYS A 136 -9.17 -10.90 3.54
CA LYS A 136 -8.55 -11.94 4.38
C LYS A 136 -8.10 -13.11 3.54
N LYS A 137 -8.92 -13.53 2.58
CA LYS A 137 -8.54 -14.53 1.60
C LYS A 137 -7.36 -14.07 0.75
N PHE A 138 -7.38 -12.83 0.24
CA PHE A 138 -6.25 -12.29 -0.52
C PHE A 138 -4.94 -12.31 0.29
N LEU A 139 -4.98 -11.90 1.55
CA LEU A 139 -3.84 -12.01 2.46
C LEU A 139 -3.38 -13.46 2.63
N ALA A 140 -4.29 -14.40 2.89
CA ALA A 140 -3.93 -15.81 3.04
C ALA A 140 -3.31 -16.39 1.77
N ASP A 141 -3.89 -16.09 0.61
CA ASP A 141 -3.42 -16.55 -0.69
C ASP A 141 -2.05 -15.95 -1.04
N SER A 142 -1.77 -14.72 -0.59
CA SER A 142 -0.46 -14.06 -0.77
C SER A 142 0.69 -14.85 -0.13
N GLY A 143 0.40 -15.60 0.94
CA GLY A 143 1.41 -16.29 1.74
C GLY A 143 2.31 -15.35 2.56
N TYR A 144 1.97 -14.06 2.65
CA TYR A 144 2.74 -13.11 3.44
C TYR A 144 2.62 -13.40 4.94
N VAL A 145 3.77 -13.57 5.59
CA VAL A 145 3.88 -13.90 7.02
C VAL A 145 4.82 -12.98 7.80
N GLY A 146 5.18 -11.82 7.22
CA GLY A 146 6.00 -10.79 7.87
C GLY A 146 7.51 -11.09 7.86
N GLY A 147 8.04 -11.50 6.71
CA GLY A 147 9.42 -11.96 6.57
C GLY A 147 9.66 -13.36 7.15
N ILE A 148 10.62 -14.10 6.60
CA ILE A 148 11.12 -15.35 7.19
C ILE A 148 12.37 -14.99 7.99
N ASP A 149 12.58 -15.64 9.13
CA ASP A 149 13.87 -15.59 9.87
C ASP A 149 15.04 -16.06 8.99
#